data_AF-A0A4R2B751-F1
#
_entry.id   AF-A0A4R2B751-F1
#
_cell.length_a   1.000
_cell.length_b   1.000
_cell.length_c   1.000
_cell.angle_alpha   90.00
_cell.angle_beta   90.00
_cell.angle_gamma   90.00
#
_symmetry.space_group_name_H-M   'P 1'
#
loop_
_entity.id
_entity.type
_entity.pdbx_description
1 polymer ?
#
loop_
_entity_poly.entity_id
_entity_poly.type
_entity_poly.pdbx_seq_one_letter_code
_entity_poly.pdbx_strand_id
1 'polypeptide(L)' 'MNICECESKSPLIGCINRMKTKMMDSAKNEGFVSEETIKYSQQLDELILKHMKFCSNNDINIIIDVS' A
#
# COMPACT_ATOMS: atom_id res chain seq x y z
N MET A 1 12.34 13.06 -8.87
CA MET A 1 11.19 12.37 -8.24
C MET A 1 11.76 11.16 -7.52
N ASN A 2 11.88 11.19 -6.19
CA ASN A 2 12.32 10.03 -5.44
C ASN A 2 11.14 9.07 -5.32
N ILE A 3 11.14 8.05 -6.17
CA ILE A 3 10.32 6.86 -5.99
C ILE A 3 10.87 6.21 -4.72
N CYS A 4 10.06 6.11 -3.67
CA CYS A 4 10.44 5.46 -2.42
C CYS A 4 10.89 4.02 -2.73
N GLU A 5 12.21 3.79 -2.80
CA GLU A 5 12.80 2.45 -2.78
C GLU A 5 12.70 1.91 -1.35
N CYS A 6 11.47 1.65 -0.90
CA CYS A 6 11.24 0.93 0.34
C CYS A 6 11.55 -0.53 0.03
N GLU A 7 12.76 -0.96 0.43
CA GLU A 7 13.31 -2.27 0.12
C GLU A 7 12.27 -3.38 0.32
N SER A 8 12.28 -4.28 -0.67
CA SER A 8 11.44 -5.45 -0.99
C SER A 8 10.98 -6.41 0.13
N LYS A 9 11.02 -6.05 1.41
CA LYS A 9 10.72 -6.92 2.56
C LYS A 9 9.68 -6.39 3.55
N SER A 10 8.91 -5.34 3.22
CA SER A 10 7.80 -4.98 4.10
C SER A 10 6.67 -6.03 3.98
N PRO A 11 6.17 -6.61 5.08
CA PRO A 11 5.05 -7.57 5.03
C PRO A 11 3.80 -6.96 4.39
N LEU A 12 3.70 -5.63 4.36
CA LEU A 12 2.61 -4.88 3.76
C LEU A 12 2.60 -4.94 2.22
N ILE A 13 3.75 -5.12 1.55
CA ILE A 13 3.79 -5.16 0.07
C ILE A 13 3.04 -6.38 -0.49
N GLY A 14 3.11 -7.52 0.21
CA GLY A 14 2.35 -8.72 -0.15
C GLY A 14 0.84 -8.50 0.01
N CYS A 15 0.42 -7.82 1.08
CA CYS A 15 -0.97 -7.45 1.30
C CYS A 15 -1.50 -6.47 0.24
N ILE A 16 -0.70 -5.47 -0.13
CA ILE A 16 -1.03 -4.49 -1.19
C ILE A 16 -1.23 -5.21 -2.52
N ASN A 17 -0.29 -6.07 -2.92
CA ASN A 17 -0.39 -6.81 -4.19
C ASN A 17 -1.62 -7.73 -4.21
N ARG A 18 -1.89 -8.45 -3.12
CA ARG A 18 -3.08 -9.30 -3.02
C ARG A 18 -4.38 -8.49 -3.10
N MET A 19 -4.44 -7.33 -2.45
CA MET A 19 -5.62 -6.47 -2.48
C MET A 19 -5.83 -5.85 -3.87
N LYS A 20 -4.75 -5.44 -4.54
CA LYS A 20 -4.77 -4.96 -5.92
C LYS A 20 -5.36 -6.01 -6.87
N THR A 21 -4.96 -7.28 -6.73
CA THR A 21 -5.52 -8.38 -7.53
C THR A 21 -7.02 -8.52 -7.29
N LYS A 22 -7.47 -8.52 -6.03
CA LYS A 22 -8.91 -8.61 -5.71
C LYS A 22 -9.74 -7.46 -6.30
N MET A 23 -9.23 -6.24 -6.18
CA MET A 23 -9.86 -5.06 -6.77
C MET A 23 -9.98 -5.20 -8.29
N MET A 24 -8.93 -5.66 -8.96
CA MET A 24 -8.92 -5.87 -10.41
C MET A 24 -9.86 -6.99 -10.84
N ASP A 25 -9.93 -8.08 -10.08
CA ASP A 25 -10.83 -9.19 -10.39
C ASP A 25 -12.29 -8.79 -10.19
N SER A 26 -12.61 -8.08 -9.10
CA SER A 26 -13.95 -7.52 -8.89
C SER A 26 -14.30 -6.49 -9.98
N ALA A 27 -13.37 -5.63 -10.38
CA ALA A 27 -13.61 -4.66 -11.45
C ALA A 27 -13.90 -5.33 -12.80
N LYS A 28 -13.25 -6.46 -13.09
CA LYS A 28 -13.49 -7.25 -14.31
C LYS A 28 -14.85 -7.95 -14.29
N ASN A 29 -15.29 -8.43 -13.13
CA ASN A 29 -16.52 -9.22 -13.00
C ASN A 29 -17.76 -8.34 -12.79
N GLU A 30 -17.65 -7.29 -11.98
CA GLU A 30 -18.76 -6.48 -11.48
C GLU A 30 -18.67 -5.00 -11.91
N GLY A 31 -17.52 -4.58 -12.45
CA GLY A 31 -17.27 -3.20 -12.89
C GLY A 31 -16.65 -2.32 -11.80
N PHE A 32 -15.99 -1.25 -12.23
CA PHE A 32 -15.22 -0.34 -11.36
C PHE A 32 -16.04 0.41 -10.31
N VAL A 33 -17.35 0.58 -10.55
CA VAL A 33 -18.28 1.28 -9.66
C VAL A 33 -19.12 0.33 -8.81
N SER A 34 -18.84 -0.99 -8.87
CA SER A 34 -19.47 -1.95 -7.97
C SER A 34 -19.08 -1.65 -6.52
N GLU A 35 -19.99 -1.89 -5.59
CA GLU A 35 -19.75 -1.71 -4.15
C GLU A 35 -18.54 -2.53 -3.69
N GLU A 36 -18.39 -3.74 -4.23
CA GLU A 36 -17.29 -4.62 -3.89
C GLU A 36 -15.94 -4.09 -4.40
N THR A 37 -15.88 -3.59 -5.65
CA THR A 37 -14.65 -2.97 -6.18
C THR A 37 -14.30 -1.69 -5.41
N ILE A 38 -15.29 -0.86 -5.08
CA ILE A 38 -15.07 0.36 -4.27
C ILE A 38 -14.50 -0.01 -2.90
N LYS A 39 -15.04 -1.05 -2.25
CA LYS A 39 -14.53 -1.54 -0.97
C LYS A 39 -13.09 -2.03 -1.07
N TYR A 40 -12.74 -2.78 -2.12
CA TYR A 40 -11.35 -3.19 -2.33
C TYR A 40 -10.42 -2.01 -2.62
N SER A 41 -10.88 -0.99 -3.35
CA SER A 41 -10.11 0.24 -3.60
C SER A 41 -9.81 0.98 -2.30
N GLN A 42 -10.80 1.17 -1.44
CA GLN A 42 -10.62 1.83 -0.14
C GLN A 42 -9.64 1.06 0.76
N GLN A 43 -9.76 -0.27 0.81
CA GLN A 43 -8.83 -1.11 1.58
C GLN A 43 -7.41 -1.08 1.01
N LEU A 44 -7.27 -1.01 -0.31
CA LEU A 44 -5.97 -0.86 -0.98
C LEU A 44 -5.32 0.47 -0.62
N ASP A 45 -6.07 1.57 -0.65
CA ASP A 45 -5.59 2.91 -0.29
C ASP A 45 -5.12 2.96 1.17
N GLU A 46 -5.86 2.34 2.10
CA GLU A 46 -5.43 2.22 3.50
C GLU A 46 -4.11 1.47 3.66
N LEU A 47 -3.92 0.37 2.91
CA LEU A 47 -2.70 -0.43 2.96
C LEU A 47 -1.51 0.35 2.39
N ILE A 48 -1.71 1.10 1.30
CA ILE A 48 -0.70 1.98 0.72
C ILE A 48 -0.32 3.07 1.73
N LEU A 49 -1.29 3.73 2.35
CA LEU A 49 -1.05 4.75 3.37
C LEU A 49 -0.28 4.19 4.58
N LYS A 50 -0.63 2.99 5.05
CA LYS A 50 0.10 2.30 6.13
C LYS A 50 1.54 1.98 5.73
N HIS A 51 1.75 1.51 4.51
CA HIS A 51 3.08 1.23 3.98
C HIS A 51 3.92 2.52 3.84
N MET A 52 3.34 3.59 3.28
CA MET A 52 4.00 4.90 3.18
C MET A 52 4.36 5.46 4.56
N LYS A 53 3.46 5.38 5.55
CA LYS A 53 3.75 5.77 6.93
C LYS A 53 4.87 4.92 7.54
N PHE A 54 4.86 3.61 7.30
CA PHE A 54 5.92 2.72 7.77
C PHE A 54 7.27 3.09 7.16
N CYS A 55 7.34 3.32 5.85
CA CYS A 55 8.57 3.75 5.20
C CYS A 55 9.03 5.13 5.71
N SER A 56 8.10 6.10 5.81
CA SER A 56 8.38 7.44 6.32
C SER A 56 8.83 7.48 7.79
N ASN A 57 8.36 6.57 8.64
CA ASN A 57 8.78 6.49 10.04
C ASN A 57 10.16 5.81 10.22
N ASN A 58 10.59 4.96 9.27
CA ASN A 58 11.94 4.40 9.31
C ASN A 58 13.02 5.44 8.97
N ASP A 59 12.68 6.51 8.25
CA ASP A 59 13.58 7.63 8.00
C ASP A 59 13.86 8.47 9.26
N ILE A 60 13.01 8.41 10.29
CA ILE A 60 13.16 9.19 11.53
C ILE A 60 14.19 8.57 12.49
N ASN A 61 14.35 7.23 12.48
CA ASN A 61 15.34 6.55 13.34
C ASN A 61 16.79 6.67 12.83
N ILE A 62 17.02 7.20 11.62
CA ILE A 62 18.37 7.43 11.09
C ILE A 62 18.92 8.79 11.53
N ILE A 63 18.06 9.71 12.01
CA ILE A 63 18.48 11.09 12.37
C ILE A 63 18.85 11.22 13.86
N ILE A 64 18.63 10.20 14.70
CA ILE A 64 18.93 10.24 16.15
C ILE A 64 20.12 9.33 16.52
N ASP A 65 21.18 9.32 15.71
CA ASP A 65 22.50 8.81 16.12
C ASP A 65 23.64 9.70 15.62
N VAL A 66 23.47 11.02 15.74
CA VAL A 66 24.59 11.96 15.71
C VAL A 66 24.30 13.14 16.65
N SER A 67 24.64 12.98 17.93
CA SER A 67 25.27 13.97 18.84
C SER A 67 25.16 13.52 20.30
#